data_AF-A0A933ZPX9-F1
#
_entry.id   AF-A0A933ZPX9-F1
#
_cell.length_a   1.000
_cell.length_b   1.000
_cell.length_c   1.000
_cell.angle_alpha   90.00
_cell.angle_beta   90.00
_cell.angle_gamma   90.00
#
_symmetry.space_group_name_H-M   'P 1'
#
loop_
_entity.id
_entity.type
_entity.pdbx_description
1 polymer ?
#
loop_
_entity_poly.entity_id
_entity_poly.type
_entity_poly.pdbx_seq_one_letter_code
_entity_poly.pdbx_strand_id
1 'polypeptide(L)'
;MSNDALNAVCPYYTMYPLDFPLRVLKEHGDEGDWVIDPFCGRGTTNFAARLRKMPSVGVDSSPVAAALAQAKLASAEPGRVVANARAILKVAKEPTALPSGEFWKLA
;
A
#
# COMPACT_ATOMS: atom_id res chain seq x y z
N MET A 1 -13.66 0.63 -0.32
CA MET A 1 -12.91 -0.25 0.60
C MET A 1 -12.66 0.53 1.87
N SER A 2 -12.96 0.00 3.06
CA SER A 2 -12.56 0.68 4.30
C SER A 2 -11.03 0.70 4.38
N ASN A 3 -10.45 1.78 4.90
CA ASN A 3 -8.99 1.92 5.05
C ASN A 3 -8.38 0.79 5.92
N ASP A 4 -9.20 0.13 6.73
CA ASP A 4 -8.80 -0.99 7.59
C ASP A 4 -8.31 -2.21 6.81
N ALA A 5 -8.87 -2.46 5.61
CA ALA A 5 -8.50 -3.61 4.79
C ALA A 5 -7.02 -3.55 4.36
N LEU A 6 -6.52 -2.36 4.00
CA LEU A 6 -5.12 -2.15 3.63
C LEU A 6 -4.19 -2.20 4.85
N ASN A 7 -4.65 -1.75 6.01
CA ASN A 7 -3.85 -1.91 7.22
C ASN A 7 -3.68 -3.40 7.56
N ALA A 8 -4.73 -4.22 7.41
CA ALA A 8 -4.78 -5.62 7.83
C ALA A 8 -4.00 -6.63 6.94
N VAL A 9 -3.40 -6.21 5.82
CA VAL A 9 -2.81 -7.07 4.76
C VAL A 9 -1.84 -8.16 5.25
N CYS A 10 -1.18 -7.99 6.41
CA CYS A 10 -0.36 -9.05 6.99
C CYS A 10 -0.23 -8.87 8.52
N PRO A 11 -0.53 -9.89 9.35
CA PRO A 11 -0.29 -9.79 10.79
C PRO A 11 1.20 -9.66 11.08
N TYR A 12 1.55 -8.65 11.88
CA TYR A 12 2.87 -8.48 12.46
C TYR A 12 2.67 -8.33 13.96
N TYR A 13 3.40 -9.11 14.77
CA TYR A 13 3.25 -9.08 16.22
C TYR A 13 3.51 -7.66 16.75
N THR A 14 2.87 -7.34 17.88
CA THR A 14 2.99 -6.04 18.58
C THR A 14 2.57 -4.81 17.77
N MET A 15 1.56 -4.91 16.90
CA MET A 15 0.96 -3.75 16.22
C MET A 15 -0.02 -2.99 17.14
N TYR A 16 -0.18 -1.68 16.94
CA TYR A 16 -1.30 -0.90 17.46
C TYR A 16 -2.40 -0.69 16.39
N PRO A 17 -3.66 -0.45 16.79
CA PRO A 17 -4.77 -0.16 15.87
C PRO A 17 -4.54 1.16 15.11
N LEU A 18 -5.10 1.28 13.91
CA LEU A 18 -4.91 2.44 13.03
C LEU A 18 -5.44 3.76 13.63
N ASP A 19 -6.49 3.68 14.45
CA ASP A 19 -7.08 4.87 15.09
C ASP A 19 -6.14 5.56 16.07
N PHE A 20 -5.20 4.81 16.67
CA PHE A 20 -4.22 5.38 17.58
C PHE A 20 -3.33 6.44 16.91
N PRO A 21 -2.55 6.11 15.84
CA PRO A 21 -1.73 7.11 15.18
C PRO A 21 -2.56 8.16 14.44
N LEU A 22 -3.77 7.83 13.93
CA LEU A 22 -4.63 8.85 13.30
C LEU A 22 -5.00 9.96 14.30
N ARG A 23 -5.35 9.60 15.53
CA ARG A 23 -5.65 10.57 16.60
C ARG A 23 -4.42 11.38 17.00
N VAL A 24 -3.29 10.70 17.28
CA VAL A 24 -2.04 11.37 17.67
C VAL A 24 -1.58 12.36 16.61
N LEU A 25 -1.57 11.96 15.33
CA LEU A 25 -1.18 12.86 14.25
C LEU A 25 -2.14 14.04 14.18
N LYS A 26 -3.45 13.82 14.21
CA LYS A 26 -4.46 14.90 14.17
C LYS A 26 -4.29 15.92 15.30
N GLU A 27 -3.87 15.49 16.47
CA GLU A 27 -3.68 16.35 17.64
C GLU A 27 -2.37 17.15 17.59
N HIS A 28 -1.36 16.69 16.85
CA HIS A 28 0.02 17.18 16.96
C HIS A 28 0.69 17.60 15.66
N GLY A 29 -0.05 17.72 14.55
CA GLY A 29 0.51 18.23 13.30
C GLY A 29 -0.52 18.43 12.19
N ASP A 30 -0.08 19.10 11.14
CA ASP A 30 -0.91 19.49 10.00
C ASP A 30 -0.52 18.75 8.71
N GLU A 31 -1.32 18.93 7.66
CA GLU A 31 -1.00 18.45 6.31
C GLU A 31 0.36 19.03 5.87
N GLY A 32 1.27 18.16 5.42
CA GLY A 32 2.63 18.56 5.01
C GLY A 32 3.71 18.43 6.10
N ASP A 33 3.35 18.30 7.38
CA ASP A 33 4.34 18.07 8.45
C ASP A 33 4.97 16.68 8.35
N TRP A 34 6.25 16.58 8.73
CA TRP A 34 7.01 15.33 8.67
C TRP A 34 6.76 14.43 9.88
N VAL A 35 6.54 13.15 9.60
CA VAL A 35 6.41 12.09 10.61
C VAL A 35 7.59 11.14 10.53
N ILE A 36 8.25 10.87 11.66
CA ILE A 36 9.29 9.84 11.76
C ILE A 36 8.85 8.75 12.72
N ASP A 37 8.91 7.49 12.27
CA ASP A 37 8.70 6.30 13.11
C ASP A 37 9.97 5.44 13.07
N PRO A 38 10.81 5.47 14.11
CA PRO A 38 12.09 4.74 14.13
C PRO A 38 11.92 3.23 14.37
N PHE A 39 10.71 2.75 14.66
CA PHE A 39 10.38 1.34 14.89
C PHE A 39 9.06 1.00 14.20
N CYS A 40 9.02 1.24 12.88
CA CYS A 40 7.76 1.32 12.16
C CYS A 40 7.02 -0.01 12.01
N GLY A 41 7.70 -1.15 12.22
CA GLY A 41 7.13 -2.48 12.04
C GLY A 41 6.52 -2.58 10.63
N ARG A 42 5.26 -3.00 10.57
CA ARG A 42 4.49 -3.06 9.31
C ARG A 42 3.91 -1.71 8.85
N GLY A 43 4.43 -0.59 9.32
CA GLY A 43 4.15 0.76 8.84
C GLY A 43 2.78 1.35 9.23
N THR A 44 2.25 1.04 10.42
CA THR A 44 0.93 1.59 10.83
C THR A 44 0.96 3.12 10.98
N THR A 45 2.00 3.70 11.60
CA THR A 45 2.18 5.17 11.64
C THR A 45 2.32 5.77 10.24
N ASN A 46 3.16 5.18 9.38
CA ASN A 46 3.39 5.69 8.02
C ASN A 46 2.11 5.66 7.18
N PHE A 47 1.29 4.62 7.34
CA PHE A 47 0.00 4.54 6.67
C PHE A 47 -0.97 5.61 7.19
N ALA A 48 -1.02 5.85 8.50
CA ALA A 48 -1.82 6.95 9.07
C ALA A 48 -1.35 8.33 8.56
N ALA A 49 -0.03 8.56 8.51
CA ALA A 49 0.57 9.77 7.95
C ALA A 49 0.17 9.96 6.49
N ARG A 50 0.24 8.91 5.66
CA ARG A 50 -0.24 8.93 4.27
C ARG A 50 -1.71 9.35 4.16
N LEU A 51 -2.60 8.78 4.98
CA LEU A 51 -4.02 9.15 4.97
C LEU A 51 -4.27 10.61 5.35
N ARG A 52 -3.38 11.18 6.17
CA ARG A 52 -3.39 12.60 6.56
C ARG A 52 -2.56 13.49 5.64
N LYS A 53 -2.03 12.95 4.53
CA LYS A 53 -1.14 13.63 3.58
C LYS A 53 0.09 14.27 4.25
N MET A 54 0.61 13.59 5.26
CA MET A 54 1.85 13.94 5.93
C MET A 54 2.99 13.10 5.33
N PRO A 55 4.08 13.70 4.84
CA PRO A 55 5.27 12.94 4.48
C PRO A 55 5.79 12.16 5.70
N SER A 56 6.30 10.94 5.47
CA SER A 56 6.81 10.12 6.57
C SER A 56 8.04 9.29 6.22
N VAL A 57 8.86 9.02 7.24
CA VAL A 57 9.98 8.08 7.20
C VAL A 57 9.74 7.00 8.25
N GLY A 58 9.86 5.74 7.86
CA GLY A 58 9.78 4.59 8.75
C GLY A 58 11.09 3.80 8.72
N VAL A 59 11.60 3.40 9.89
CA VAL A 59 12.78 2.55 10.02
C VAL A 59 12.40 1.27 10.76
N ASP A 60 12.86 0.13 10.25
CA ASP A 60 12.79 -1.15 10.95
C ASP A 60 14.00 -2.01 10.55
N SER A 61 14.48 -2.83 11.47
CA SER A 61 15.59 -3.77 11.22
C SER A 61 15.17 -5.01 10.42
N SER A 62 13.88 -5.33 10.45
CA SER A 62 13.31 -6.47 9.75
C SER A 62 13.03 -6.11 8.29
N PRO A 63 13.67 -6.78 7.31
CA PRO A 63 13.40 -6.53 5.90
C PRO A 63 11.95 -6.88 5.51
N VAL A 64 11.33 -7.84 6.23
CA VAL A 64 9.91 -8.18 6.04
C VAL A 64 9.01 -7.04 6.49
N ALA A 65 9.29 -6.45 7.66
CA ALA A 65 8.54 -5.31 8.18
C ALA A 65 8.62 -4.11 7.22
N ALA A 66 9.84 -3.80 6.75
CA ALA A 66 10.08 -2.76 5.75
C ALA A 66 9.31 -3.01 4.45
N ALA A 67 9.32 -4.24 3.92
CA ALA A 67 8.58 -4.60 2.71
C ALA A 67 7.05 -4.42 2.89
N LEU A 68 6.50 -4.82 4.03
CA LEU A 68 5.09 -4.63 4.36
C LEU A 68 4.72 -3.15 4.47
N ALA A 69 5.55 -2.35 5.15
CA ALA A 69 5.35 -0.91 5.25
C ALA A 69 5.36 -0.25 3.87
N GLN A 70 6.33 -0.59 3.02
CA GLN A 70 6.42 -0.09 1.63
C GLN A 70 5.18 -0.46 0.80
N ALA A 71 4.69 -1.71 0.92
CA ALA A 71 3.50 -2.15 0.21
C ALA A 71 2.25 -1.32 0.58
N LYS A 72 2.09 -0.94 1.86
CA LYS A 72 0.99 -0.06 2.31
C LYS A 72 1.11 1.37 1.80
N LEU A 73 2.32 1.80 1.44
CA LEU A 73 2.58 3.12 0.88
C LEU A 73 2.49 3.14 -0.65
N ALA A 74 2.39 1.99 -1.31
CA ALA A 74 2.19 1.91 -2.75
C ALA A 74 0.89 2.60 -3.18
N SER A 75 0.95 3.42 -4.22
CA SER A 75 -0.21 4.03 -4.88
C SER A 75 -0.32 3.53 -6.32
N ALA A 76 -1.56 3.31 -6.76
CA ALA A 76 -1.87 2.96 -8.14
C ALA A 76 -2.81 4.02 -8.70
N GLU A 77 -2.25 4.97 -9.44
CA GLU A 77 -3.06 5.96 -10.16
C GLU A 77 -3.78 5.27 -11.33
N PRO A 78 -5.11 5.41 -11.47
CA PRO A 78 -5.87 4.75 -12.53
C PRO A 78 -5.29 4.99 -13.93
N GLY A 79 -4.85 6.23 -14.20
CA GLY A 79 -4.20 6.58 -15.47
C GLY A 79 -2.91 5.80 -15.71
N ARG A 80 -2.09 5.59 -14.67
CA ARG A 80 -0.85 4.79 -14.77
C ARG A 80 -1.16 3.30 -14.99
N VAL A 81 -2.19 2.78 -14.33
CA VAL A 81 -2.64 1.39 -14.52
C VAL A 81 -3.07 1.17 -15.97
N VAL A 82 -3.92 2.05 -16.51
CA VAL A 82 -4.38 1.98 -17.90
C VAL A 82 -3.21 2.15 -18.88
N ALA A 83 -2.31 3.09 -18.63
CA ALA A 83 -1.12 3.29 -19.46
C ALA A 83 -0.23 2.02 -19.50
N ASN A 84 0.03 1.41 -18.34
CA ASN A 84 0.78 0.15 -18.25
C ASN A 84 0.09 -0.99 -19.00
N ALA A 85 -1.23 -1.15 -18.83
CA ALA A 85 -2.00 -2.16 -19.56
C ALA A 85 -1.90 -1.97 -21.08
N ARG A 86 -2.02 -0.73 -21.58
CA ARG A 86 -1.82 -0.41 -23.00
C ARG A 86 -0.40 -0.70 -23.47
N ALA A 87 0.61 -0.43 -22.65
CA ALA A 87 2.00 -0.73 -22.99
C ALA A 87 2.23 -2.24 -23.12
N ILE A 88 1.72 -3.04 -22.19
CA ILE A 88 1.78 -4.51 -22.23
C ILE A 88 1.13 -5.04 -23.51
N LEU A 89 -0.08 -4.58 -23.83
CA LEU A 89 -0.80 -5.01 -25.05
C LEU A 89 -0.12 -4.58 -26.35
N LYS A 90 0.62 -3.46 -26.37
CA LYS A 90 1.41 -3.05 -27.54
C LYS A 90 2.64 -3.93 -27.77
N VAL A 91 3.27 -4.38 -26.68
CA VAL A 91 4.47 -5.24 -26.73
C VAL A 91 4.09 -6.69 -27.06
N ALA A 92 3.05 -7.20 -26.40
CA ALA A 92 2.48 -8.51 -26.68
C ALA A 92 1.61 -8.44 -27.95
N LYS A 93 2.26 -8.46 -29.12
CA LYS A 93 1.55 -8.45 -30.42
C LYS A 93 0.66 -9.66 -30.63
N GLU A 94 1.07 -10.80 -30.06
CA GLU A 94 0.34 -12.06 -30.11
C GLU A 94 0.26 -12.66 -28.70
N PRO A 95 -0.86 -13.32 -28.33
CA PRO A 95 -0.96 -14.05 -27.07
C PRO A 95 0.06 -15.18 -27.01
N THR A 96 0.91 -15.21 -25.96
CA THR A 96 1.85 -16.34 -25.75
C THR A 96 1.11 -17.65 -25.45
N ALA A 97 -0.07 -17.57 -24.82
CA ALA A 97 -0.94 -18.70 -24.58
C ALA A 97 -2.40 -18.21 -24.50
N LEU A 98 -3.30 -18.87 -25.22
CA LEU A 98 -4.74 -18.68 -25.06
C LEU A 98 -5.24 -19.62 -23.96
N PRO A 99 -5.80 -19.09 -22.86
CA PRO A 99 -6.34 -19.94 -21.82
C PRO A 99 -7.50 -20.78 -22.37
N SER A 100 -7.58 -22.03 -21.93
CA SER A 100 -8.62 -22.99 -22.32
C SER A 100 -9.24 -23.61 -21.07
N GLY A 101 -10.44 -24.17 -21.19
CA GLY A 101 -11.15 -24.82 -20.08
C GLY A 101 -12.61 -24.44 -20.05
N GLU A 102 -13.40 -25.13 -19.21
CA GLU A 102 -14.84 -24.90 -19.11
C GLU A 102 -15.18 -23.46 -18.70
N PHE A 103 -14.43 -22.90 -17.75
CA PHE A 103 -14.54 -21.49 -17.33
C PHE A 103 -14.41 -20.50 -18.50
N TRP A 104 -13.43 -20.71 -19.39
CA TRP A 104 -13.16 -19.82 -20.53
C TRP A 104 -14.10 -20.04 -21.72
N LYS A 105 -14.87 -21.13 -21.73
CA LYS A 105 -15.88 -21.43 -22.78
C LYS A 105 -17.26 -20.83 -22.49
N LEU A 106 -17.47 -20.31 -21.28
CA LEU A 106 -18.75 -19.74 -20.83
C LEU A 106 -18.85 -18.22 -21.05
N ALA A 107 -17.76 -17.57 -21.48
CA ALA A 107 -17.66 -16.13 -21.68
C ALA A 107 -17.93 -15.71 -23.13
#